data_AF-A0A6G0XBU2-F1
#
_entry.id   AF-A0A6G0XBU2-F1
#
_cell.length_a   1.000
_cell.length_b   1.000
_cell.length_c   1.000
_cell.angle_alpha   90.00
_cell.angle_beta   90.00
_cell.angle_gamma   90.00
#
_symmetry.space_group_name_H-M   'P 1'
#
loop_
_entity.id
_entity.type
_entity.pdbx_description
1 polymer ?
#
loop_
_entity_poly.entity_id
_entity_poly.type
_entity_poly.pdbx_seq_one_letter_code
_entity_poly.pdbx_strand_id
1 'polypeptide(L)'
;MAQATSPFHLELRDGNFYDVDGNVVLLRGVNLGGSTKVPFGTSPNGQVTFVNRPFPLKDADEHYSRLQRWGFNCLRFLITWEAIEHEGPGVYDQEYLSYLREVLLLARKYGMYIYIDPHQDVWSRWTGGDGAPLWTMVDLGLNPDNFAVTKAALCQDTFGGKPEDFPKMIWPTNLFKFGCATMATLFWAGNK
;
A
#
# COMPACT_ATOMS: atom_id res chain seq x y z
N MET A 1 -35.66 1.48 4.23
CA MET A 1 -35.61 1.66 2.76
C MET A 1 -34.55 0.70 2.23
N ALA A 2 -34.85 -0.12 1.22
CA ALA A 2 -33.85 -1.00 0.62
C ALA A 2 -32.76 -0.16 -0.04
N GLN A 3 -31.50 -0.41 0.29
CA GLN A 3 -30.36 0.31 -0.28
C GLN A 3 -30.20 -0.13 -1.74
N ALA A 4 -30.27 0.81 -2.68
CA ALA A 4 -30.11 0.50 -4.10
C ALA A 4 -28.71 -0.11 -4.36
N THR A 5 -28.67 -1.23 -5.08
CA THR A 5 -27.42 -1.93 -5.41
C THR A 5 -26.54 -1.02 -6.25
N SER A 6 -25.26 -0.88 -5.89
CA SER A 6 -24.30 -0.07 -6.65
C SER A 6 -24.12 -0.62 -8.07
N PRO A 7 -24.02 0.22 -9.12
CA PRO A 7 -23.69 -0.24 -10.47
C PRO A 7 -22.29 -0.87 -10.57
N PHE A 8 -21.44 -0.67 -9.55
CA PHE A 8 -20.12 -1.31 -9.44
C PHE A 8 -20.15 -2.60 -8.61
N HIS A 9 -21.32 -3.09 -8.22
CA HIS A 9 -21.43 -4.37 -7.56
C HIS A 9 -21.08 -5.48 -8.56
N LEU A 10 -20.18 -6.38 -8.15
CA LEU A 10 -19.82 -7.57 -8.90
C LEU A 10 -20.18 -8.81 -8.10
N GLU A 11 -20.90 -9.72 -8.73
CA GLU A 11 -21.20 -11.04 -8.20
C GLU A 11 -20.24 -12.06 -8.84
N LEU A 12 -19.66 -12.96 -8.03
CA LEU A 12 -18.85 -14.08 -8.54
C LEU A 12 -19.76 -15.29 -8.78
N ARG A 13 -19.89 -15.72 -10.04
CA ARG A 13 -20.63 -16.94 -10.42
C ARG A 13 -19.82 -17.73 -11.43
N ASP A 14 -19.65 -19.04 -11.21
CA ASP A 14 -18.97 -19.95 -12.12
C ASP A 14 -17.61 -19.44 -12.65
N GLY A 15 -16.83 -18.79 -11.78
CA GLY A 15 -15.51 -18.24 -12.11
C GLY A 15 -15.51 -16.91 -12.88
N ASN A 16 -16.68 -16.29 -13.07
CA ASN A 16 -16.83 -15.00 -13.77
C ASN A 16 -17.38 -13.93 -12.83
N PHE A 17 -16.97 -12.68 -13.05
CA PHE A 17 -17.60 -11.51 -12.42
C PHE A 17 -18.80 -11.08 -13.25
N TYR A 18 -19.94 -10.87 -12.61
CA TYR A 18 -21.15 -10.38 -13.23
C TYR A 18 -21.56 -9.02 -12.66
N ASP A 19 -21.97 -8.09 -13.53
CA ASP A 19 -22.58 -6.84 -13.11
C ASP A 19 -24.05 -7.03 -12.69
N VAL A 20 -24.67 -5.94 -12.23
CA VAL A 20 -26.08 -5.92 -11.79
C VAL A 20 -27.08 -6.21 -12.91
N ASP A 21 -26.66 -6.06 -14.17
CA ASP A 21 -27.48 -6.33 -15.36
C ASP A 21 -27.30 -7.78 -15.87
N GLY A 22 -26.39 -8.55 -15.25
CA GLY A 22 -26.12 -9.94 -15.59
C GLY A 22 -25.09 -10.13 -16.71
N ASN A 23 -24.35 -9.09 -17.09
CA ASN A 23 -23.25 -9.23 -18.06
C ASN A 23 -21.99 -9.74 -17.39
N VAL A 24 -21.20 -10.54 -18.11
CA VAL A 24 -19.84 -10.90 -17.66
C VAL A 24 -18.91 -9.69 -17.80
N VAL A 25 -18.27 -9.30 -16.71
CA VAL A 25 -17.32 -8.19 -16.64
C VAL A 25 -15.90 -8.72 -16.66
N LEU A 26 -15.13 -8.33 -17.69
CA LEU A 26 -13.70 -8.58 -17.73
C LEU A 26 -12.93 -7.40 -17.13
N LEU A 27 -12.30 -7.63 -15.99
CA LEU A 27 -11.47 -6.63 -15.31
C LEU A 27 -10.10 -6.55 -15.98
N ARG A 28 -9.80 -5.41 -16.61
CA ARG A 28 -8.50 -5.11 -17.24
C ARG A 28 -7.96 -3.82 -16.63
N GLY A 29 -6.76 -3.91 -16.09
CA GLY A 29 -6.27 -2.87 -15.20
C GLY A 29 -4.76 -2.80 -15.06
N VAL A 30 -4.37 -1.87 -14.20
CA VAL A 30 -2.97 -1.64 -13.78
C VAL A 30 -2.87 -1.56 -12.26
N ASN A 31 -1.66 -1.71 -11.75
CA ASN A 31 -1.35 -1.34 -10.37
C ASN A 31 -1.28 0.18 -10.26
N LEU A 32 -1.92 0.74 -9.24
CA LEU A 32 -1.84 2.14 -8.89
C LEU A 32 -1.25 2.25 -7.48
N GLY A 33 0.04 2.59 -7.39
CA GLY A 33 0.67 2.64 -6.06
C GLY A 33 2.19 2.68 -5.95
N GLY A 34 2.95 2.88 -7.02
CA GLY A 34 4.42 2.89 -6.92
C GLY A 34 4.97 3.88 -5.89
N SER A 35 4.34 5.05 -5.76
CA SER A 35 4.67 6.08 -4.77
C SER A 35 4.08 5.82 -3.38
N THR A 36 3.07 4.96 -3.25
CA THR A 36 2.37 4.69 -1.97
C THR A 36 3.22 3.90 -0.97
N LYS A 37 4.30 3.29 -1.42
CA LYS A 37 5.21 2.46 -0.62
C LYS A 37 5.99 3.23 0.45
N VAL A 38 6.05 4.56 0.34
CA VAL A 38 6.75 5.43 1.28
C VAL A 38 5.91 6.67 1.63
N PRO A 39 6.09 7.25 2.82
CA PRO A 39 5.40 8.49 3.21
C PRO A 39 5.56 9.60 2.16
N PHE A 40 4.55 10.44 1.99
CA PHE A 40 4.65 11.67 1.19
C PHE A 40 5.65 12.64 1.81
N GLY A 41 5.67 12.70 3.14
CA GLY A 41 6.59 13.54 3.90
C GLY A 41 6.29 13.47 5.39
N THR A 42 6.58 14.57 6.07
CA THR A 42 6.33 14.74 7.50
C THR A 42 5.24 15.79 7.69
N SER A 43 4.24 15.49 8.52
CA SER A 43 3.19 16.43 8.93
C SER A 43 3.75 17.50 9.88
N PRO A 44 3.02 18.62 10.10
CA PRO A 44 3.48 19.70 10.98
C PRO A 44 3.77 19.29 12.43
N ASN A 45 3.19 18.18 12.90
CA ASN A 45 3.42 17.62 14.22
C ASN A 45 4.65 16.65 14.27
N GLY A 46 5.38 16.50 13.18
CA GLY A 46 6.59 15.66 13.11
C GLY A 46 6.34 14.18 12.78
N GLN A 47 5.09 13.77 12.53
CA GLN A 47 4.76 12.39 12.14
C GLN A 47 4.86 12.19 10.62
N VAL A 48 4.92 10.95 10.17
CA VAL A 48 4.87 10.66 8.73
C VAL A 48 3.46 10.87 8.21
N THR A 49 3.30 11.32 6.97
CA THR A 49 1.97 11.42 6.33
C THR A 49 1.96 10.72 4.98
N PHE A 50 0.86 10.01 4.70
CA PHE A 50 0.60 9.36 3.41
C PHE A 50 -0.46 10.10 2.59
N VAL A 51 -0.98 11.22 3.08
CA VAL A 51 -1.85 12.11 2.30
C VAL A 51 -1.10 12.54 1.04
N ASN A 52 -1.81 12.55 -0.09
CA ASN A 52 -1.26 12.74 -1.45
C ASN A 52 -0.48 11.54 -2.03
N ARG A 53 -0.57 10.34 -1.44
CA ARG A 53 -0.15 9.07 -2.09
C ARG A 53 -1.36 8.30 -2.64
N PRO A 54 -1.35 7.84 -3.91
CA PRO A 54 -0.22 7.86 -4.83
C PRO A 54 0.02 9.22 -5.51
N PHE A 55 -0.95 10.13 -5.49
CA PHE A 55 -0.86 11.49 -6.05
C PHE A 55 -1.83 12.46 -5.34
N PRO A 56 -1.60 13.78 -5.39
CA PRO A 56 -2.55 14.78 -4.90
C PRO A 56 -3.93 14.69 -5.57
N LEU A 57 -5.00 15.03 -4.84
CA LEU A 57 -6.39 14.99 -5.36
C LEU A 57 -6.58 15.79 -6.66
N LYS A 58 -5.89 16.94 -6.78
CA LYS A 58 -5.94 17.80 -7.97
C LYS A 58 -5.46 17.11 -9.26
N ASP A 59 -4.63 16.07 -9.14
CA ASP A 59 -4.04 15.35 -10.27
C ASP A 59 -4.86 14.09 -10.62
N ALA A 60 -5.84 13.72 -9.78
CA ALA A 60 -6.64 12.51 -9.92
C ALA A 60 -7.44 12.46 -11.24
N ASP A 61 -8.07 13.57 -11.63
CA ASP A 61 -8.85 13.65 -12.86
C ASP A 61 -7.98 13.40 -14.11
N GLU A 62 -6.76 13.93 -14.13
CA GLU A 62 -5.81 13.69 -15.22
C GLU A 62 -5.42 12.20 -15.29
N HIS A 63 -5.06 11.60 -14.16
CA HIS A 63 -4.66 10.19 -14.11
C HIS A 63 -5.79 9.24 -14.48
N TYR A 64 -6.98 9.41 -13.91
CA TYR A 64 -8.11 8.53 -14.17
C TYR A 64 -8.68 8.69 -15.59
N SER A 65 -8.74 9.91 -16.11
CA SER A 65 -9.16 10.12 -17.50
C SER A 65 -8.19 9.49 -18.50
N ARG A 66 -6.88 9.51 -18.22
CA ARG A 66 -5.87 8.82 -19.03
C ARG A 66 -6.08 7.30 -19.03
N LEU A 67 -6.25 6.70 -17.85
CA LEU A 67 -6.48 5.26 -17.71
C LEU A 67 -7.78 4.81 -18.40
N GLN A 68 -8.85 5.61 -18.28
CA GLN A 68 -10.12 5.35 -18.97
C GLN A 68 -9.95 5.40 -20.49
N ARG A 69 -9.22 6.39 -21.03
CA ARG A 69 -8.94 6.52 -22.46
C ARG A 69 -8.08 5.37 -23.01
N TRP A 70 -7.25 4.76 -22.16
CA TRP A 70 -6.50 3.55 -22.51
C TRP A 70 -7.35 2.27 -22.46
N GLY A 71 -8.63 2.38 -22.06
CA GLY A 71 -9.57 1.26 -22.00
C GLY A 71 -9.46 0.41 -20.73
N PHE A 72 -8.75 0.89 -19.70
CA PHE A 72 -8.75 0.22 -18.40
C PHE A 72 -10.05 0.50 -17.66
N ASN A 73 -10.54 -0.53 -16.96
CA ASN A 73 -11.73 -0.45 -16.13
C ASN A 73 -11.47 -0.90 -14.69
N CYS A 74 -10.26 -1.34 -14.35
CA CYS A 74 -9.93 -1.86 -13.01
C CYS A 74 -8.58 -1.32 -12.54
N LEU A 75 -8.44 -1.06 -11.25
CA LEU A 75 -7.18 -0.65 -10.63
C LEU A 75 -6.90 -1.53 -9.41
N ARG A 76 -5.70 -2.12 -9.35
CA ARG A 76 -5.15 -2.68 -8.11
C ARG A 76 -4.55 -1.51 -7.34
N PHE A 77 -5.28 -1.04 -6.33
CA PHE A 77 -4.95 0.16 -5.58
C PHE A 77 -4.19 -0.21 -4.32
N LEU A 78 -2.90 0.10 -4.29
CA LEU A 78 -2.03 -0.26 -3.16
C LEU A 78 -2.32 0.67 -1.98
N ILE A 79 -2.47 0.09 -0.80
CA ILE A 79 -2.45 0.75 0.50
C ILE A 79 -1.49 -0.03 1.40
N THR A 80 -0.68 0.64 2.21
CA THR A 80 0.19 -0.03 3.19
C THR A 80 -0.46 0.04 4.58
N TRP A 81 -0.13 -0.92 5.45
CA TRP A 81 -0.56 -0.85 6.85
C TRP A 81 0.00 0.41 7.54
N GLU A 82 1.25 0.78 7.23
CA GLU A 82 1.86 2.02 7.72
C GLU A 82 1.05 3.25 7.35
N ALA A 83 0.49 3.33 6.14
CA ALA A 83 -0.35 4.46 5.76
C ALA A 83 -1.62 4.59 6.62
N ILE A 84 -2.15 3.46 7.09
CA ILE A 84 -3.40 3.41 7.85
C ILE A 84 -3.15 3.65 9.34
N GLU A 85 -2.03 3.18 9.87
CA GLU A 85 -1.82 3.04 11.32
C GLU A 85 -0.33 3.24 11.69
N HIS A 86 0.30 4.32 11.24
CA HIS A 86 1.72 4.59 11.52
C HIS A 86 2.00 5.01 12.96
N GLU A 87 1.04 5.63 13.65
CA GLU A 87 1.25 6.20 14.99
C GLU A 87 1.39 5.14 16.08
N GLY A 88 0.66 4.02 15.95
CA GLY A 88 0.62 2.98 16.97
C GLY A 88 -0.61 2.08 16.82
N PRO A 89 -0.64 0.95 17.52
CA PRO A 89 -1.74 0.01 17.46
C PRO A 89 -3.06 0.64 17.93
N GLY A 90 -4.10 0.49 17.12
CA GLY A 90 -5.42 1.09 17.28
C GLY A 90 -5.53 2.57 16.89
N VAL A 91 -4.45 3.21 16.45
CA VAL A 91 -4.41 4.66 16.15
C VAL A 91 -4.41 4.86 14.63
N TYR A 92 -5.62 4.90 14.07
CA TYR A 92 -5.81 5.07 12.62
C TYR A 92 -5.66 6.51 12.17
N ASP A 93 -4.89 6.73 11.09
CA ASP A 93 -4.75 8.02 10.42
C ASP A 93 -6.05 8.40 9.70
N GLN A 94 -6.90 9.16 10.40
CA GLN A 94 -8.19 9.61 9.87
C GLN A 94 -8.04 10.58 8.70
N GLU A 95 -6.93 11.33 8.64
CA GLU A 95 -6.67 12.26 7.54
C GLU A 95 -6.37 11.49 6.26
N TYR A 96 -5.49 10.48 6.34
CA TYR A 96 -5.22 9.58 5.23
C TYR A 96 -6.45 8.80 4.79
N LEU A 97 -7.25 8.24 5.72
CA LEU A 97 -8.47 7.51 5.37
C LEU A 97 -9.51 8.40 4.68
N SER A 98 -9.62 9.66 5.11
CA SER A 98 -10.50 10.65 4.46
C SER A 98 -10.01 10.99 3.06
N TYR A 99 -8.71 11.25 2.90
CA TYR A 99 -8.10 11.49 1.60
C TYR A 99 -8.26 10.27 0.66
N LEU A 100 -8.00 9.06 1.15
CA LEU A 100 -8.13 7.81 0.40
C LEU A 100 -9.57 7.64 -0.12
N ARG A 101 -10.57 7.88 0.74
CA ARG A 101 -11.98 7.85 0.34
C ARG A 101 -12.25 8.78 -0.84
N GLU A 102 -11.76 10.02 -0.80
CA GLU A 102 -11.95 10.98 -1.90
C GLU A 102 -11.27 10.52 -3.20
N VAL A 103 -10.06 9.98 -3.11
CA VAL A 103 -9.34 9.40 -4.26
C VAL A 103 -10.14 8.25 -4.90
N LEU A 104 -10.75 7.38 -4.09
CA LEU A 104 -11.56 6.25 -4.55
C LEU A 104 -12.91 6.70 -5.15
N LEU A 105 -13.54 7.72 -4.55
CA LEU A 105 -14.77 8.29 -5.09
C LEU A 105 -14.57 8.98 -6.43
N LEU A 106 -13.41 9.61 -6.64
CA LEU A 106 -13.04 10.16 -7.94
C LEU A 106 -12.89 9.06 -8.99
N ALA A 107 -12.26 7.93 -8.65
CA ALA A 107 -12.11 6.80 -9.57
C ALA A 107 -13.47 6.28 -10.10
N ARG A 108 -14.50 6.30 -9.24
CA ARG A 108 -15.88 5.93 -9.61
C ARG A 108 -16.43 6.75 -10.78
N LYS A 109 -16.10 8.05 -10.86
CA LYS A 109 -16.56 8.94 -11.95
C LYS A 109 -16.03 8.50 -13.32
N TYR A 110 -14.92 7.75 -13.33
CA TYR A 110 -14.24 7.28 -14.54
C TYR A 110 -14.55 5.80 -14.86
N GLY A 111 -15.51 5.18 -14.16
CA GLY A 111 -15.87 3.78 -14.44
C GLY A 111 -14.84 2.77 -13.94
N MET A 112 -14.01 3.14 -12.95
CA MET A 112 -12.95 2.27 -12.42
C MET A 112 -13.46 1.38 -11.28
N TYR A 113 -13.37 0.07 -11.47
CA TYR A 113 -13.38 -0.91 -10.38
C TYR A 113 -12.08 -0.81 -9.59
N ILE A 114 -12.18 -0.95 -8.27
CA ILE A 114 -11.03 -0.88 -7.37
C ILE A 114 -10.89 -2.21 -6.65
N TYR A 115 -9.70 -2.81 -6.78
CA TYR A 115 -9.23 -3.87 -5.91
C TYR A 115 -8.26 -3.25 -4.89
N ILE A 116 -8.70 -3.14 -3.64
CA ILE A 116 -7.85 -2.67 -2.54
C ILE A 116 -6.80 -3.73 -2.25
N ASP A 117 -5.54 -3.32 -2.29
CA ASP A 117 -4.38 -4.18 -2.08
C ASP A 117 -3.63 -3.72 -0.82
N PRO A 118 -3.79 -4.43 0.31
CA PRO A 118 -2.96 -4.25 1.50
C PRO A 118 -1.51 -4.69 1.19
N HIS A 119 -0.75 -3.78 0.62
CA HIS A 119 0.54 -4.02 0.00
C HIS A 119 1.64 -4.13 1.04
N GLN A 120 2.59 -5.03 0.78
CA GLN A 120 3.88 -5.08 1.45
C GLN A 120 4.92 -5.70 0.52
N ASP A 121 6.15 -5.23 0.64
CA ASP A 121 7.36 -5.90 0.16
C ASP A 121 8.34 -5.99 1.33
N VAL A 122 8.88 -7.18 1.58
CA VAL A 122 9.85 -7.44 2.66
C VAL A 122 9.47 -6.79 4.00
N TRP A 123 8.19 -6.92 4.36
CA TRP A 123 7.57 -6.48 5.62
C TRP A 123 7.39 -4.96 5.80
N SER A 124 8.43 -4.15 5.70
CA SER A 124 8.41 -2.73 6.07
C SER A 124 9.55 -1.96 5.39
N ARG A 125 9.43 -0.62 5.34
CA ARG A 125 10.54 0.25 4.91
C ARG A 125 11.78 0.13 5.78
N TRP A 126 11.61 -0.24 7.04
CA TRP A 126 12.71 -0.50 7.98
C TRP A 126 13.44 -1.82 7.71
N THR A 127 12.88 -2.67 6.85
CA THR A 127 13.49 -3.90 6.35
C THR A 127 13.80 -3.84 4.86
N GLY A 128 13.76 -2.65 4.25
CA GLY A 128 14.16 -2.39 2.87
C GLY A 128 13.05 -2.53 1.83
N GLY A 129 11.79 -2.48 2.25
CA GLY A 129 10.62 -2.50 1.36
C GLY A 129 9.50 -1.59 1.85
N ASP A 130 8.31 -2.13 2.09
CA ASP A 130 7.12 -1.38 2.51
C ASP A 130 6.07 -2.30 3.16
N GLY A 131 5.05 -1.71 3.78
CA GLY A 131 3.93 -2.47 4.35
C GLY A 131 3.64 -2.08 5.79
N ALA A 132 4.23 -2.79 6.74
CA ALA A 132 4.00 -2.67 8.17
C ALA A 132 4.68 -1.42 8.79
N PRO A 133 4.01 -0.76 9.76
CA PRO A 133 4.56 0.40 10.46
C PRO A 133 5.71 0.04 11.41
N LEU A 134 6.52 1.05 11.74
CA LEU A 134 7.69 0.93 12.63
C LEU A 134 7.34 0.28 13.98
N TRP A 135 6.21 0.67 14.58
CA TRP A 135 5.83 0.24 15.93
C TRP A 135 5.73 -1.29 16.04
N THR A 136 5.40 -2.00 14.95
CA THR A 136 5.35 -3.47 14.94
C THR A 136 6.69 -4.11 15.33
N MET A 137 7.80 -3.48 14.95
CA MET A 137 9.14 -3.96 15.30
C MET A 137 9.54 -3.53 16.70
N VAL A 138 9.22 -2.29 17.07
CA VAL A 138 9.57 -1.71 18.38
C VAL A 138 8.85 -2.44 19.51
N ASP A 139 7.58 -2.82 19.32
CA ASP A 139 6.80 -3.58 20.30
C ASP A 139 7.39 -4.97 20.58
N LEU A 140 8.13 -5.53 19.64
CA LEU A 140 8.86 -6.80 19.78
C LEU A 140 10.27 -6.61 20.37
N GLY A 141 10.64 -5.38 20.73
CA GLY A 141 11.96 -5.05 21.25
C GLY A 141 13.06 -5.00 20.18
N LEU A 142 12.70 -4.98 18.90
CA LEU A 142 13.68 -4.76 17.83
C LEU A 142 14.04 -3.28 17.75
N ASN A 143 15.31 -3.00 17.44
CA ASN A 143 15.80 -1.65 17.19
C ASN A 143 16.31 -1.54 15.74
N PRO A 144 15.48 -1.00 14.80
CA PRO A 144 15.86 -0.85 13.41
C PRO A 144 17.09 0.02 13.14
N ASP A 145 17.45 0.95 14.03
CA ASP A 145 18.66 1.78 13.88
C ASP A 145 19.94 0.92 13.83
N ASN A 146 19.89 -0.27 14.45
CA ASN A 146 21.01 -1.20 14.46
C ASN A 146 20.99 -2.21 13.29
N PHE A 147 19.98 -2.20 12.43
CA PHE A 147 19.85 -3.22 11.38
C PHE A 147 20.99 -3.16 10.36
N ALA A 148 21.50 -1.98 10.04
CA ALA A 148 22.60 -1.82 9.08
C ALA A 148 23.94 -2.38 9.61
N VAL A 149 24.24 -2.16 10.91
CA VAL A 149 25.47 -2.65 11.55
C VAL A 149 25.40 -4.15 11.83
N THR A 150 24.23 -4.65 12.25
CA THR A 150 24.00 -6.08 12.50
C THR A 150 23.71 -6.90 11.23
N LYS A 151 23.50 -6.23 10.09
CA LYS A 151 23.07 -6.82 8.82
C LYS A 151 21.68 -7.51 8.89
N ALA A 152 20.86 -7.12 9.87
CA ALA A 152 19.50 -7.61 10.03
C ALA A 152 18.54 -7.15 8.92
N ALA A 153 18.87 -6.06 8.23
CA ALA A 153 18.22 -5.62 7.00
C ALA A 153 19.20 -4.83 6.12
N LEU A 154 18.89 -4.74 4.83
CA LEU A 154 19.59 -3.93 3.85
C LEU A 154 18.63 -2.91 3.26
N CYS A 155 18.74 -1.66 3.71
CA CYS A 155 17.90 -0.55 3.28
C CYS A 155 18.73 0.45 2.48
N GLN A 156 18.12 1.09 1.48
CA GLN A 156 18.79 2.11 0.67
C GLN A 156 19.29 3.27 1.54
N ASP A 157 18.45 3.75 2.47
CA ASP A 157 18.75 4.89 3.34
C ASP A 157 19.91 4.64 4.32
N THR A 158 20.21 3.37 4.61
CA THR A 158 21.25 2.98 5.57
C THR A 158 22.42 2.23 4.93
N PHE A 159 22.44 2.08 3.60
CA PHE A 159 23.50 1.36 2.89
C PHE A 159 24.86 2.06 3.01
N GLY A 160 24.83 3.39 3.14
CA GLY A 160 26.02 4.24 3.03
C GLY A 160 26.43 4.44 1.57
N GLY A 161 27.36 5.37 1.34
CA GLY A 161 27.77 5.73 -0.03
C GLY A 161 26.72 6.57 -0.76
N LYS A 162 26.81 6.59 -2.09
CA LYS A 162 25.84 7.31 -2.93
C LYS A 162 24.65 6.40 -3.25
N PRO A 163 23.46 6.95 -3.52
CA PRO A 163 22.30 6.15 -3.93
C PRO A 163 22.57 5.22 -5.10
N GLU A 164 23.45 5.61 -6.03
CA GLU A 164 23.81 4.79 -7.20
C GLU A 164 24.65 3.55 -6.85
N ASP A 165 25.27 3.52 -5.66
CA ASP A 165 26.06 2.39 -5.19
C ASP A 165 25.17 1.26 -4.66
N PHE A 166 23.88 1.53 -4.38
CA PHE A 166 22.94 0.52 -3.90
C PHE A 166 22.66 -0.52 -5.00
N PRO A 167 22.98 -1.81 -4.79
CA PRO A 167 22.86 -2.81 -5.85
C PRO A 167 21.42 -2.97 -6.33
N LYS A 168 21.24 -2.93 -7.65
CA LYS A 168 19.91 -3.10 -8.27
C LYS A 168 19.32 -4.46 -7.89
N MET A 169 18.03 -4.48 -7.59
CA MET A 169 17.25 -5.70 -7.29
C MET A 169 17.79 -6.53 -6.11
N ILE A 170 18.54 -5.92 -5.18
CA ILE A 170 19.04 -6.63 -3.99
C ILE A 170 18.00 -6.73 -2.87
N TRP A 171 16.96 -5.90 -2.89
CA TRP A 171 15.94 -5.84 -1.85
C TRP A 171 15.25 -7.18 -1.53
N PRO A 172 15.01 -8.14 -2.45
CA PRO A 172 14.38 -9.42 -2.10
C PRO A 172 15.25 -10.27 -1.18
N THR A 173 16.57 -10.01 -1.12
CA THR A 173 17.46 -10.70 -0.18
C THR A 173 17.10 -10.41 1.29
N ASN A 174 16.37 -9.31 1.55
CA ASN A 174 15.85 -9.01 2.88
C ASN A 174 14.85 -10.05 3.38
N LEU A 175 14.16 -10.81 2.50
CA LEU A 175 13.22 -11.88 2.90
C LEU A 175 13.86 -12.89 3.86
N PHE A 176 15.16 -13.16 3.70
CA PHE A 176 15.91 -14.13 4.51
C PHE A 176 16.72 -13.49 5.64
N LYS A 177 16.71 -12.16 5.76
CA LYS A 177 17.44 -11.47 6.83
C LYS A 177 16.62 -11.44 8.11
N PHE A 178 17.34 -11.33 9.23
CA PHE A 178 16.78 -11.41 10.57
C PHE A 178 15.55 -10.52 10.76
N GLY A 179 15.57 -9.26 10.31
CA GLY A 179 14.45 -8.34 10.48
C GLY A 179 13.16 -8.86 9.83
N CYS A 180 13.14 -9.02 8.51
CA CYS A 180 11.94 -9.47 7.79
C CYS A 180 11.52 -10.89 8.18
N ALA A 181 12.48 -11.83 8.28
CA ALA A 181 12.18 -13.23 8.56
C ALA A 181 11.56 -13.41 9.95
N THR A 182 12.07 -12.69 10.96
CA THR A 182 11.53 -12.73 12.33
C THR A 182 10.13 -12.13 12.37
N MET A 183 9.92 -10.96 11.76
CA MET A 183 8.61 -10.32 11.72
C MET A 183 7.55 -11.19 11.04
N ALA A 184 7.87 -11.75 9.87
CA ALA A 184 6.98 -12.66 9.16
C ALA A 184 6.67 -13.92 9.99
N THR A 185 7.68 -14.48 10.66
CA THR A 185 7.48 -15.65 11.54
C THR A 185 6.52 -15.33 12.68
N LEU A 186 6.72 -14.22 13.39
CA LEU A 186 5.89 -13.86 14.53
C LEU A 186 4.45 -13.52 14.13
N PHE A 187 4.27 -12.85 12.99
CA PHE A 187 2.93 -12.51 12.49
C PHE A 187 2.12 -13.75 12.07
N TRP A 188 2.75 -14.71 11.39
CA TRP A 188 2.04 -15.88 10.86
C TRP A 188 2.02 -17.09 11.79
N ALA A 189 3.00 -17.23 12.68
CA ALA A 189 3.07 -18.32 13.65
C ALA A 189 2.43 -17.98 15.00
N GLY A 190 1.91 -16.76 15.17
CA GLY A 190 1.15 -16.37 16.35
C GLY A 190 -0.13 -17.21 16.51
N ASN A 191 -0.57 -17.38 17.77
CA ASN A 191 -1.89 -17.95 18.04
C ASN A 191 -2.96 -16.98 17.53
N LYS A 192 -4.00 -17.54 16.90
CA LYS A 192 -5.19 -16.80 16.45
C LYS A 192 -6.00 -16.24 17.62
#